data_AF-A0A354XAC7-F1
#
_entry.id   AF-A0A354XAC7-F1
#
_cell.length_a   1.000
_cell.length_b   1.000
_cell.length_c   1.000
_cell.angle_alpha   90.00
_cell.angle_beta   90.00
_cell.angle_gamma   90.00
#
_symmetry.space_group_name_H-M   'P 1'
#
loop_
_entity.id
_entity.type
_entity.pdbx_description
1 polymer ?
#
loop_
_entity_poly.entity_id
_entity_poly.type
_entity_poly.pdbx_seq_one_letter_code
_entity_poly.pdbx_strand_id
1 'polypeptide(L)'
;MSSPNDIKKGIVINYEGGLWVVVDFQRVSPGKGSSFVRTRMKNLQTGKMVEFNFKSAESITFEDVQYLKMQYLFNDGNFYTFMDNTSYDQVSIDKESIGDDVKYLKDGLEVTVAMHDGAALTIQVPKKIAYTIIYTEPAVKGDTASGNVTKEAELDNGLKVRVPIFINQGESVVINTESGEYVERVSK
;
A
#
# COMPACT_ATOMS: atom_id res chain seq x y z
N MET A 1 19.34 -22.30 -8.82
CA MET A 1 17.96 -22.28 -9.33
C MET A 1 17.08 -22.86 -8.25
N SER A 2 16.03 -22.13 -7.88
CA SER A 2 15.10 -22.55 -6.82
C SER A 2 13.93 -23.33 -7.41
N SER A 3 13.28 -24.17 -6.60
CA SER A 3 12.10 -24.91 -7.03
C SER A 3 10.82 -24.21 -6.56
N PRO A 4 9.70 -24.33 -7.29
CA PRO A 4 8.38 -23.94 -6.82
C PRO A 4 7.98 -24.55 -5.49
N ASN A 5 8.55 -25.69 -5.11
CA ASN A 5 8.32 -26.27 -3.79
C ASN A 5 8.84 -25.38 -2.64
N ASP A 6 9.82 -24.52 -2.91
CA ASP A 6 10.42 -23.61 -1.94
C ASP A 6 9.61 -22.32 -1.74
N ILE A 7 8.55 -22.12 -2.55
CA ILE A 7 7.67 -20.95 -2.45
C ILE A 7 7.05 -20.88 -1.06
N LYS A 8 7.11 -19.68 -0.49
CA LYS A 8 6.47 -19.27 0.76
C LYS A 8 5.88 -17.88 0.57
N LYS A 9 4.94 -17.53 1.43
CA LYS A 9 4.42 -16.16 1.51
C LYS A 9 5.54 -15.18 1.81
N GLY A 10 5.55 -14.04 1.12
CA GLY A 10 6.54 -12.98 1.26
C GLY A 10 7.78 -13.10 0.37
N ILE A 11 8.02 -14.26 -0.26
CA ILE A 11 9.12 -14.40 -1.22
C ILE A 11 8.79 -13.58 -2.47
N VAL A 12 9.81 -12.93 -3.04
CA VAL A 12 9.71 -12.23 -4.32
C VAL A 12 10.24 -13.11 -5.43
N ILE A 13 9.43 -13.25 -6.48
CA ILE A 13 9.73 -14.06 -7.66
C ILE A 13 9.91 -13.12 -8.85
N ASN A 14 11.00 -13.30 -9.59
CA ASN A 14 11.17 -12.68 -10.91
C ASN A 14 10.37 -13.49 -11.93
N TYR A 15 9.29 -12.90 -12.45
CA TYR A 15 8.37 -13.57 -13.36
C TYR A 15 7.92 -12.60 -14.45
N GLU A 16 8.05 -13.03 -15.71
CA GLU A 16 7.73 -12.22 -16.91
C GLU A 16 8.37 -10.82 -16.91
N GLY A 17 9.58 -10.70 -16.36
CA GLY A 17 10.32 -9.43 -16.29
C GLY A 17 9.83 -8.47 -15.20
N GLY A 18 8.94 -8.91 -14.30
CA GLY A 18 8.49 -8.16 -13.13
C GLY A 18 8.87 -8.83 -11.81
N LEU A 19 8.89 -8.05 -10.75
CA LEU A 19 9.08 -8.53 -9.37
C LEU A 19 7.74 -8.74 -8.69
N TRP A 20 7.48 -9.97 -8.25
CA TRP A 20 6.18 -10.38 -7.71
C TRP A 20 6.32 -10.94 -6.30
N VAL A 21 5.69 -10.29 -5.32
CA VAL A 21 5.63 -10.83 -3.95
C VAL A 21 4.50 -11.83 -3.83
N VAL A 22 4.81 -13.02 -3.31
CA VAL A 22 3.81 -14.07 -3.05
C VAL A 22 2.96 -13.67 -1.85
N VAL A 23 1.67 -13.44 -2.08
CA VAL A 23 0.71 -13.09 -1.00
C VAL A 23 0.05 -14.34 -0.39
N ASP A 24 -0.11 -15.39 -1.20
CA ASP A 24 -0.71 -16.65 -0.81
C ASP A 24 -0.25 -17.78 -1.76
N PHE A 25 -0.25 -19.01 -1.27
CA PHE A 25 0.13 -20.17 -2.08
C PHE A 25 -0.50 -21.47 -1.58
N GLN A 26 -0.72 -22.40 -2.50
CA GLN A 26 -1.24 -23.72 -2.23
C GLN A 26 -0.50 -24.77 -3.05
N ARG A 27 0.06 -25.78 -2.38
CA ARG A 27 0.65 -26.95 -3.04
C ARG A 27 -0.47 -27.93 -3.41
N VAL A 28 -0.51 -28.35 -4.67
CA VAL A 28 -1.53 -29.24 -5.20
C VAL A 28 -0.86 -30.46 -5.82
N SER A 29 -1.17 -31.63 -5.29
CA SER A 29 -0.73 -32.93 -5.81
C SER A 29 -1.95 -33.74 -6.24
N PRO A 30 -2.35 -33.69 -7.51
CA PRO A 30 -3.50 -34.45 -7.99
C PRO A 30 -3.18 -35.95 -8.00
N GLY A 31 -4.17 -36.80 -7.67
CA GLY A 31 -3.99 -38.27 -7.68
C GLY A 31 -3.60 -38.85 -9.04
N LYS A 32 -3.80 -38.09 -10.13
CA LYS A 32 -3.22 -38.32 -11.46
C LYS A 32 -2.78 -36.97 -12.04
N GLY A 33 -1.53 -36.88 -12.52
CA GLY A 33 -0.95 -35.68 -13.11
C GLY A 33 0.24 -35.13 -12.31
N SER A 34 0.87 -34.07 -12.82
CA SER A 34 2.03 -33.44 -12.19
C SER A 34 1.59 -32.49 -11.08
N SER A 35 2.33 -32.48 -9.96
CA SER A 35 2.11 -31.54 -8.87
C SER A 35 2.46 -30.11 -9.28
N PHE A 36 1.76 -29.13 -8.73
CA PHE A 36 2.01 -27.71 -8.97
C PHE A 36 1.75 -26.88 -7.71
N VAL A 37 2.29 -25.67 -7.69
CA VAL A 37 2.05 -24.68 -6.65
C VAL A 37 1.23 -23.57 -7.24
N ARG A 38 -0.03 -23.48 -6.80
CA ARG A 38 -0.89 -22.32 -7.10
C ARG A 38 -0.42 -21.17 -6.23
N THR A 39 -0.19 -20.02 -6.84
CA THR A 39 0.24 -18.80 -6.14
C THR A 39 -0.71 -17.68 -6.46
N ARG A 40 -0.94 -16.83 -5.47
CA ARG A 40 -1.46 -15.48 -5.68
C ARG A 40 -0.32 -14.52 -5.37
N MET A 41 -0.01 -13.65 -6.31
CA MET A 41 1.15 -12.75 -6.23
C MET A 41 0.73 -11.32 -6.54
N LYS A 42 1.41 -10.36 -5.92
CA LYS A 42 1.26 -8.93 -6.17
C LYS A 42 2.52 -8.41 -6.86
N ASN A 43 2.38 -7.70 -7.97
CA ASN A 43 3.50 -7.02 -8.60
C ASN A 43 3.96 -5.88 -7.70
N LEU A 44 5.26 -5.78 -7.42
CA LEU A 44 5.80 -4.77 -6.52
C LEU A 44 5.77 -3.36 -7.11
N GLN A 45 5.85 -3.19 -8.43
CA GLN A 45 5.84 -1.86 -9.05
C GLN A 45 4.43 -1.39 -9.38
N THR A 46 3.61 -2.26 -9.96
CA THR A 46 2.28 -1.88 -10.46
C THR A 46 1.15 -2.17 -9.48
N GLY A 47 1.43 -2.90 -8.40
CA GLY A 47 0.41 -3.36 -7.45
C GLY A 47 -0.57 -4.40 -7.99
N LYS A 48 -0.47 -4.80 -9.26
CA LYS A 48 -1.36 -5.76 -9.92
C LYS A 48 -1.33 -7.12 -9.21
N MET A 49 -2.52 -7.68 -8.98
CA MET A 49 -2.69 -9.02 -8.43
C MET A 49 -2.85 -10.04 -9.55
N VAL A 50 -2.17 -11.18 -9.45
CA VAL A 50 -2.30 -12.31 -10.38
C VAL A 50 -2.35 -13.63 -9.64
N GLU A 51 -3.03 -14.61 -10.23
CA GLU A 51 -2.93 -16.00 -9.81
C GLU A 51 -2.16 -16.78 -10.88
N PHE A 52 -1.14 -17.53 -10.47
CA PHE A 52 -0.30 -18.30 -11.37
C PHE A 52 0.04 -19.67 -10.78
N ASN A 53 0.05 -20.70 -11.62
CA ASN A 53 0.39 -22.07 -11.22
C ASN A 53 1.79 -22.42 -11.72
N PHE A 54 2.75 -22.55 -10.80
CA PHE A 54 4.09 -23.05 -11.12
C PHE A 54 4.10 -24.58 -11.07
N LYS A 55 4.52 -25.25 -12.13
CA LYS A 55 4.69 -26.72 -12.08
C LYS A 55 5.86 -27.05 -11.17
N SER A 56 5.77 -28.09 -10.35
CA SER A 56 6.82 -28.38 -9.35
C SER A 56 8.21 -28.65 -9.93
N ALA A 57 8.28 -29.00 -11.22
CA ALA A 57 9.52 -29.26 -11.95
C ALA A 57 10.06 -28.02 -12.71
N GLU A 58 9.36 -26.89 -12.71
CA GLU A 58 9.86 -25.64 -13.30
C GLU A 58 10.98 -25.06 -12.43
N SER A 59 11.90 -24.32 -13.06
CA SER A 59 12.89 -23.53 -12.35
C SER A 59 12.34 -22.12 -12.14
N ILE A 60 12.53 -21.58 -10.94
CA ILE A 60 12.17 -20.20 -10.61
C ILE A 60 13.34 -19.45 -9.99
N THR A 61 13.33 -18.13 -10.16
CA THR A 61 14.31 -17.21 -9.59
C THR A 61 13.65 -16.42 -8.48
N PHE A 62 14.23 -16.52 -7.29
CA PHE A 62 13.87 -15.67 -6.16
C PHE A 62 14.79 -14.45 -6.13
N GLU A 63 14.21 -13.34 -5.75
CA GLU A 63 14.89 -12.05 -5.61
C GLU A 63 14.86 -11.64 -4.14
N ASP A 64 15.93 -11.01 -3.68
CA ASP A 64 15.99 -10.48 -2.31
C ASP A 64 15.49 -9.04 -2.30
N VAL A 65 14.33 -8.83 -1.68
CA VAL A 65 13.75 -7.50 -1.50
C VAL A 65 13.74 -7.16 -0.03
N GLN A 66 14.41 -6.06 0.30
CA GLN A 66 14.49 -5.55 1.65
C GLN A 66 13.35 -4.57 1.90
N TYR A 67 12.72 -4.68 3.06
CA TYR A 67 11.63 -3.79 3.46
C TYR A 67 12.12 -2.91 4.60
N LEU A 68 12.28 -1.62 4.32
CA LEU A 68 12.79 -0.65 5.29
C LEU A 68 11.66 0.27 5.74
N LYS A 69 11.56 0.53 7.05
CA LYS A 69 10.62 1.52 7.57
C LYS A 69 11.26 2.89 7.45
N MET A 70 10.63 3.79 6.70
CA MET A 70 11.14 5.12 6.46
C MET A 70 10.04 6.16 6.65
N GLN A 71 10.45 7.37 7.03
CA GLN A 71 9.57 8.51 7.18
C GLN A 71 9.55 9.31 5.87
N TYR A 72 8.36 9.62 5.36
CA TYR A 72 8.20 10.54 4.24
C TYR A 72 8.54 11.98 4.67
N LEU A 73 9.34 12.67 3.86
CA LEU A 73 9.77 14.04 4.11
C LEU A 73 9.04 15.04 3.20
N PHE A 74 9.31 14.99 1.90
CA PHE A 74 8.79 15.95 0.93
C PHE A 74 8.84 15.38 -0.50
N ASN A 75 8.30 16.13 -1.44
CA ASN A 75 8.44 15.87 -2.88
C ASN A 75 8.85 17.14 -3.62
N ASP A 76 9.46 16.98 -4.79
CA ASP A 76 9.85 18.07 -5.71
C ASP A 76 8.94 18.13 -6.96
N GLY A 77 7.81 17.42 -6.91
CA GLY A 77 6.85 17.26 -8.00
C GLY A 77 6.96 15.93 -8.75
N ASN A 78 8.18 15.42 -8.95
CA ASN A 78 8.41 14.16 -9.67
C ASN A 78 8.92 13.06 -8.74
N PHE A 79 9.72 13.41 -7.75
CA PHE A 79 10.31 12.48 -6.79
C PHE A 79 9.80 12.75 -5.39
N TYR A 80 9.60 11.67 -4.64
CA TYR A 80 9.18 11.67 -3.24
C TYR A 80 10.35 11.13 -2.41
N THR A 81 10.74 11.87 -1.38
CA THR A 81 11.90 11.55 -0.55
C THR A 81 11.48 10.97 0.79
N PHE A 82 12.15 9.88 1.16
CA PHE A 82 11.94 9.13 2.39
C PHE A 82 13.26 9.01 3.13
N MET A 83 13.21 8.93 4.45
CA MET A 83 14.39 8.85 5.31
C MET A 83 14.27 7.72 6.31
N ASP A 84 15.35 6.95 6.48
CA ASP A 84 15.45 5.98 7.56
C ASP A 84 15.65 6.71 8.91
N ASN A 85 14.82 6.39 9.90
CA ASN A 85 14.86 7.06 11.22
C ASN A 85 16.05 6.63 12.10
N THR A 86 16.79 5.60 11.70
CA THR A 86 17.95 5.07 12.42
C THR A 86 19.26 5.52 11.78
N SER A 87 19.41 5.36 10.47
CA SER A 87 20.65 5.73 9.76
C SER A 87 20.64 7.16 9.20
N TYR A 88 19.46 7.79 9.09
CA TYR A 88 19.25 9.06 8.39
C TYR A 88 19.55 9.01 6.88
N ASP A 89 19.70 7.82 6.32
CA ASP A 89 19.84 7.64 4.88
C ASP A 89 18.54 8.03 4.17
N GLN A 90 18.66 8.73 3.06
CA GLN A 90 17.53 9.18 2.26
C GLN A 90 17.47 8.43 0.94
N VAL A 91 16.25 8.12 0.52
CA VAL A 91 15.95 7.55 -0.78
C VAL A 91 14.87 8.38 -1.46
N SER A 92 15.00 8.57 -2.77
CA SER A 92 14.00 9.25 -3.58
C SER A 92 13.40 8.25 -4.56
N ILE A 93 12.07 8.25 -4.65
CA ILE A 93 11.31 7.36 -5.51
C ILE A 93 10.46 8.23 -6.42
N ASP A 94 10.44 7.92 -7.71
CA ASP A 94 9.61 8.65 -8.66
C ASP A 94 8.12 8.38 -8.42
N LYS A 95 7.30 9.34 -8.82
CA LYS A 95 5.84 9.30 -8.67
C LYS A 95 5.20 8.09 -9.34
N GLU A 96 5.72 7.64 -10.48
CA GLU A 96 5.13 6.53 -11.24
C GLU A 96 5.35 5.20 -10.52
N SER A 97 6.51 5.02 -9.92
CA SER A 97 6.88 3.85 -9.10
C SER A 97 6.09 3.74 -7.79
N ILE A 98 5.67 4.87 -7.21
CA ILE A 98 4.76 4.87 -6.04
C ILE A 98 3.30 4.67 -6.47
N GLY A 99 2.91 5.23 -7.61
CA GLY A 99 1.55 5.14 -8.13
C GLY A 99 0.51 5.85 -7.26
N ASP A 100 -0.65 5.23 -7.10
CA ASP A 100 -1.82 5.83 -6.44
C ASP A 100 -1.60 6.13 -4.94
N ASP A 101 -0.62 5.48 -4.31
CA ASP A 101 -0.34 5.64 -2.88
C ASP A 101 0.21 7.04 -2.54
N VAL A 102 0.70 7.78 -3.54
CA VAL A 102 1.15 9.17 -3.41
C VAL A 102 0.10 10.06 -2.73
N LYS A 103 -1.18 9.86 -3.03
CA LYS A 103 -2.28 10.70 -2.50
C LYS A 103 -2.49 10.58 -0.98
N TYR A 104 -1.90 9.55 -0.36
CA TYR A 104 -1.97 9.30 1.08
C TYR A 104 -0.73 9.81 1.82
N LEU A 105 0.30 10.27 1.12
CA LEU A 105 1.50 10.77 1.77
C LEU A 105 1.21 12.10 2.47
N LYS A 106 1.75 12.23 3.68
CA LYS A 106 1.78 13.48 4.46
C LYS A 106 3.10 13.55 5.21
N ASP A 107 3.59 14.76 5.43
CA ASP A 107 4.88 14.96 6.11
C ASP A 107 4.93 14.15 7.42
N GLY A 108 6.03 13.45 7.60
CA GLY A 108 6.28 12.58 8.73
C GLY A 108 5.53 11.25 8.77
N LEU A 109 4.79 10.88 7.73
CA LEU A 109 4.17 9.55 7.64
C LEU A 109 5.25 8.47 7.53
N GLU A 110 5.20 7.48 8.43
CA GLU A 110 5.99 6.27 8.31
C GLU A 110 5.39 5.31 7.27
N VAL A 111 6.22 4.89 6.32
CA VAL A 111 5.90 3.95 5.26
C VAL A 111 6.92 2.81 5.23
N THR A 112 6.60 1.74 4.53
CA THR A 112 7.57 0.66 4.26
C THR A 112 8.07 0.79 2.83
N VAL A 113 9.36 1.05 2.63
CA VAL A 113 10.01 1.13 1.33
C VAL A 113 10.50 -0.26 0.92
N ALA A 114 10.17 -0.69 -0.29
CA ALA A 114 10.69 -1.92 -0.88
C ALA A 114 11.98 -1.61 -1.67
N MET A 115 13.09 -2.20 -1.25
CA MET A 115 14.41 -2.03 -1.85
C MET A 115 14.85 -3.32 -2.55
N HIS A 116 15.37 -3.21 -3.77
CA HIS A 116 15.97 -4.32 -4.51
C HIS A 116 17.29 -3.86 -5.13
N ASP A 117 18.37 -4.60 -4.91
CA ASP A 117 19.72 -4.27 -5.40
C ASP A 117 20.16 -2.82 -5.11
N GLY A 118 19.76 -2.29 -3.96
CA GLY A 118 20.08 -0.91 -3.53
C GLY A 118 19.20 0.18 -4.15
N ALA A 119 18.27 -0.16 -5.04
CA ALA A 119 17.28 0.75 -5.60
C ALA A 119 15.94 0.65 -4.87
N ALA A 120 15.32 1.80 -4.60
CA ALA A 120 13.98 1.87 -4.05
C ALA A 120 12.94 1.65 -5.16
N LEU A 121 12.12 0.61 -5.02
CA LEU A 121 11.16 0.20 -6.04
C LEU A 121 9.80 0.87 -5.88
N THR A 122 9.30 0.92 -4.64
CA THR A 122 7.98 1.44 -4.32
C THR A 122 7.85 1.61 -2.80
N ILE A 123 6.68 2.07 -2.35
CA ILE A 123 6.31 2.12 -0.94
C ILE A 123 5.09 1.25 -0.65
N GLN A 124 4.88 0.98 0.63
CA GLN A 124 3.63 0.50 1.18
C GLN A 124 3.20 1.46 2.28
N VAL A 125 2.08 2.12 2.06
CA VAL A 125 1.46 2.98 3.07
C VAL A 125 0.73 2.14 4.13
N PRO A 126 0.61 2.62 5.38
CA PRO A 126 -0.22 1.96 6.38
C PRO A 126 -1.67 1.82 5.89
N LYS A 127 -2.32 0.70 6.26
CA LYS A 127 -3.73 0.45 5.90
C LYS A 127 -4.69 1.50 6.46
N LYS A 128 -4.32 2.12 7.58
CA LYS A 128 -5.09 3.13 8.30
C LYS A 128 -4.16 4.29 8.60
N ILE A 129 -4.53 5.48 8.16
CA ILE A 129 -3.75 6.69 8.41
C ILE A 129 -4.68 7.73 9.03
N ALA A 130 -4.22 8.37 10.10
CA ALA A 130 -4.91 9.48 10.72
C ALA A 130 -4.55 10.80 10.02
N TYR A 131 -5.55 11.59 9.69
CA TYR A 131 -5.42 12.92 9.09
C TYR A 131 -6.23 13.92 9.89
N THR A 132 -5.83 15.19 9.86
CA THR A 132 -6.63 16.28 10.43
C THR A 132 -7.46 16.92 9.34
N ILE A 133 -8.72 17.25 9.64
CA ILE A 133 -9.60 17.94 8.70
C ILE A 133 -9.26 19.42 8.71
N ILE A 134 -8.74 19.91 7.58
CA ILE A 134 -8.42 21.33 7.40
C ILE A 134 -9.62 22.13 6.93
N TYR A 135 -10.58 21.50 6.23
CA TYR A 135 -11.80 22.15 5.77
C TYR A 135 -12.95 21.15 5.60
N THR A 136 -14.16 21.56 5.99
CA THR A 136 -15.41 20.85 5.67
C THR A 136 -16.60 21.80 5.84
N GLU A 137 -17.69 21.57 5.12
CA GLU A 137 -18.88 22.40 5.23
C GLU A 137 -19.56 22.28 6.61
N PRO A 138 -20.17 23.35 7.15
CA PRO A 138 -20.99 23.27 8.34
C PRO A 138 -22.16 22.29 8.16
N ALA A 139 -22.50 21.54 9.21
CA ALA A 139 -23.68 20.69 9.17
C ALA A 139 -24.96 21.54 9.01
N VAL A 140 -25.72 21.30 7.94
CA VAL A 140 -27.03 21.96 7.75
C VAL A 140 -28.07 21.22 8.59
N LYS A 141 -28.72 21.95 9.51
CA LYS A 141 -29.84 21.42 10.32
C LYS A 141 -31.01 21.09 9.38
N GLY A 142 -31.18 19.80 9.07
CA GLY A 142 -32.30 19.31 8.24
C GLY A 142 -31.99 18.01 7.51
N ASP A 143 -30.71 17.74 7.20
CA ASP A 143 -30.31 16.56 6.43
C ASP A 143 -30.27 15.25 7.25
N THR A 144 -30.69 15.24 8.51
CA THR A 144 -30.61 14.04 9.38
C THR A 144 -31.71 12.99 9.13
N ALA A 145 -32.60 13.20 8.15
CA ALA A 145 -33.78 12.36 7.91
C ALA A 145 -33.45 10.93 7.41
N SER A 146 -32.22 10.68 6.95
CA SER A 146 -31.84 9.42 6.30
C SER A 146 -30.47 8.91 6.74
N GLY A 147 -30.17 8.91 8.05
CA GLY A 147 -29.26 7.99 8.75
C GLY A 147 -27.76 7.89 8.36
N ASN A 148 -27.34 8.36 7.19
CA ASN A 148 -26.00 8.17 6.61
C ASN A 148 -25.59 9.38 5.75
N VAL A 149 -25.93 10.59 6.19
CA VAL A 149 -25.52 11.79 5.45
C VAL A 149 -24.03 12.05 5.66
N THR A 150 -23.34 12.12 4.53
CA THR A 150 -21.91 12.42 4.45
C THR A 150 -21.70 13.74 3.72
N LYS A 151 -20.63 14.43 4.08
CA LYS A 151 -20.18 15.69 3.47
C LYS A 151 -18.73 15.56 3.02
N GLU A 152 -18.33 16.42 2.10
CA GLU A 152 -16.93 16.51 1.67
C GLU A 152 -16.08 17.17 2.76
N ALA A 153 -14.89 16.61 2.98
CA ALA A 153 -13.86 17.17 3.84
C ALA A 153 -12.50 17.10 3.16
N GLU A 154 -11.70 18.13 3.36
CA GLU A 154 -10.31 18.21 2.94
C GLU A 154 -9.40 17.93 4.13
N LEU A 155 -8.42 17.06 3.91
CA LEU A 155 -7.44 16.59 4.90
C LEU A 155 -6.16 17.45 4.87
N ASP A 156 -5.35 17.35 5.92
CA ASP A 156 -4.06 18.06 6.08
C ASP A 156 -3.04 17.80 4.96
N ASN A 157 -3.21 16.70 4.22
CA ASN A 157 -2.40 16.38 3.05
C ASN A 157 -3.06 16.78 1.71
N GLY A 158 -4.20 17.48 1.74
CA GLY A 158 -4.97 17.90 0.56
C GLY A 158 -5.90 16.84 -0.04
N LEU A 159 -5.94 15.62 0.52
CA LEU A 159 -6.86 14.59 0.07
C LEU A 159 -8.31 14.98 0.43
N LYS A 160 -9.23 14.79 -0.52
CA LYS A 160 -10.66 15.00 -0.31
C LYS A 160 -11.38 13.68 -0.07
N VAL A 161 -12.16 13.60 1.00
CA VAL A 161 -12.88 12.39 1.41
C VAL A 161 -14.30 12.71 1.84
N ARG A 162 -15.18 11.71 1.83
CA ARG A 162 -16.53 11.83 2.42
C ARG A 162 -16.49 11.41 3.88
N VAL A 163 -16.93 12.30 4.76
CA VAL A 163 -17.01 12.06 6.21
C VAL A 163 -18.45 12.22 6.70
N PRO A 164 -18.85 11.57 7.81
CA PRO A 164 -20.17 11.80 8.41
C PRO A 164 -20.44 13.28 8.73
N ILE A 165 -21.69 13.72 8.62
CA ILE A 165 -22.08 15.13 8.79
C ILE A 165 -21.68 15.75 10.15
N PHE A 166 -21.58 14.92 11.20
CA PHE A 166 -21.22 15.34 12.56
C PHE A 166 -19.73 15.67 12.73
N ILE A 167 -18.89 15.32 11.76
CA ILE A 167 -17.46 15.60 11.80
C ILE A 167 -17.19 17.07 11.54
N ASN A 168 -16.30 17.67 12.33
CA ASN A 168 -16.00 19.10 12.26
C ASN A 168 -14.56 19.37 11.81
N GLN A 169 -14.32 20.59 11.32
CA GLN A 169 -12.99 21.09 11.03
C GLN A 169 -12.12 21.04 12.30
N GLY A 170 -10.85 20.66 12.13
CA GLY A 170 -9.88 20.49 13.22
C GLY A 170 -9.97 19.14 13.94
N GLU A 171 -10.98 18.31 13.66
CA GLU A 171 -11.01 16.93 14.15
C GLU A 171 -10.06 16.03 13.33
N SER A 172 -9.54 14.98 13.98
CA SER A 172 -8.73 13.98 13.32
C SER A 172 -9.58 12.75 12.96
N VAL A 173 -9.39 12.23 11.76
CA VAL A 173 -10.11 11.07 11.23
C VAL A 173 -9.13 10.03 10.69
N VAL A 174 -9.52 8.76 10.76
CA VAL A 174 -8.78 7.65 10.19
C VAL A 174 -9.36 7.31 8.83
N ILE A 175 -8.51 7.23 7.81
CA ILE A 175 -8.86 6.82 6.46
C ILE A 175 -8.25 5.45 6.18
N ASN A 176 -9.04 4.57 5.56
CA ASN A 176 -8.57 3.30 5.02
C ASN A 176 -7.92 3.54 3.66
N THR A 177 -6.65 3.20 3.47
CA THR A 177 -5.92 3.44 2.23
C THR A 177 -6.27 2.46 1.11
N GLU A 178 -6.81 1.29 1.44
CA GLU A 178 -7.27 0.30 0.46
C GLU A 178 -8.60 0.71 -0.18
N SER A 179 -9.54 1.29 0.59
CA SER A 179 -10.83 1.77 0.06
C SER A 179 -10.88 3.28 -0.22
N GLY A 180 -9.99 4.07 0.39
CA GLY A 180 -10.03 5.53 0.37
C GLY A 180 -11.12 6.14 1.27
N GLU A 181 -11.74 5.34 2.14
CA GLU A 181 -12.93 5.75 2.91
C GLU A 181 -12.61 6.09 4.36
N TYR A 182 -13.46 6.96 4.93
CA TYR A 182 -13.50 7.23 6.36
C TYR A 182 -13.79 5.94 7.15
N VAL A 183 -13.02 5.73 8.23
CA VAL A 183 -13.21 4.61 9.16
C VAL A 183 -13.81 5.11 10.47
N GLU A 184 -13.11 6.03 11.13
CA GLU A 184 -13.48 6.51 12.46
C GLU A 184 -12.90 7.90 12.74
N ARG A 185 -13.52 8.60 13.70
CA ARG A 185 -12.97 9.82 14.28
C ARG A 185 -12.01 9.43 15.40
N VAL A 186 -10.81 9.99 15.38
CA VAL A 186 -9.86 9.82 16.46
C VAL A 186 -10.39 10.56 17.70
N SER A 187 -10.80 9.81 18.72
CA SER A 187 -11.09 10.35 20.04
C SER A 187 -9.79 10.78 20.71
N LYS A 188 -9.74 12.02 21.21
CA LYS A 188 -8.67 12.50 22.09
C LYS A 188 -8.72 11.79 23.44
#